data_AF-W4G369-F1
#
_entry.id   AF-W4G369-F1
#
_cell.length_a   1.000
_cell.length_b   1.000
_cell.length_c   1.000
_cell.angle_alpha   90.00
_cell.angle_beta   90.00
_cell.angle_gamma   90.00
#
_symmetry.space_group_name_H-M   'P 1'
#
loop_
_entity.id
_entity.type
_entity.pdbx_description
1 polymer ?
#
loop_
_entity_poly.entity_id
_entity_poly.type
_entity_poly.pdbx_seq_one_letter_code
_entity_poly.pdbx_strand_id
1 'polypeptide(L)'
;MYSAAVKTKGSYMDNIFGFIDGSKFETCRITQKRERVASSFADLQRLIYSGHKRRHCLNFQAVTAPDGLCEHFWGAVQGLSKLEAYLDARRDLFRDFLVYGDPANGVLEWICSGYKGSDLDDRRNEFNSSMGKLPNDGN
;
A
#
# COMPACT_ATOMS: atom_id res chain seq x y z
N MET A 1 14.10 -12.68 -10.12
CA MET A 1 13.72 -12.11 -8.81
C MET A 1 12.97 -10.81 -9.07
N TYR A 2 11.88 -10.52 -8.34
CA TYR A 2 10.97 -9.40 -8.67
C TYR A 2 11.66 -8.04 -8.76
N SER A 3 12.69 -7.78 -7.94
CA SER A 3 13.45 -6.53 -8.00
C SER A 3 14.18 -6.29 -9.32
N ALA A 4 14.74 -7.35 -9.92
CA ALA A 4 15.36 -7.26 -11.24
C ALA A 4 14.33 -6.93 -12.33
N ALA A 5 13.10 -7.45 -12.20
CA ALA A 5 12.01 -7.13 -13.12
C ALA A 5 11.58 -5.66 -12.97
N VAL A 6 11.44 -5.16 -11.73
CA VAL A 6 11.19 -3.74 -11.44
C VAL A 6 12.30 -2.86 -12.01
N LYS A 7 13.56 -3.27 -11.87
CA LYS A 7 14.72 -2.55 -12.44
C LYS A 7 14.68 -2.48 -13.96
N THR A 8 14.44 -3.61 -14.63
CA THR A 8 14.33 -3.66 -16.10
C THR A 8 13.18 -2.79 -16.62
N LYS A 9 12.10 -2.62 -15.86
CA LYS A 9 11.01 -1.70 -16.19
C LYS A 9 11.36 -0.20 -16.08
N GLY A 10 12.56 0.13 -15.61
CA GLY A 10 13.03 1.51 -15.50
C GLY A 10 12.96 2.08 -14.09
N SER A 11 12.91 1.23 -13.05
CA SER A 11 13.05 1.70 -11.67
C SER A 11 14.41 2.35 -11.44
N TYR A 12 14.38 3.49 -10.75
CA TYR A 12 15.60 4.16 -10.29
C TYR A 12 16.32 3.35 -9.20
N MET A 13 15.62 2.42 -8.53
CA MET A 13 16.17 1.60 -7.44
C MET A 13 16.20 0.11 -7.81
N ASP A 14 17.24 -0.57 -7.32
CA ASP A 14 17.53 -1.97 -7.65
C ASP A 14 16.95 -2.95 -6.62
N ASN A 15 16.52 -2.42 -5.47
CA ASN A 15 16.02 -3.16 -4.32
C ASN A 15 14.51 -3.07 -4.14
N ILE A 16 13.77 -2.45 -5.06
CA ILE A 16 12.31 -2.41 -4.97
C ILE A 16 11.73 -3.69 -5.54
N PHE A 17 10.99 -4.45 -4.73
CA PHE A 17 10.41 -5.74 -5.16
C PHE A 17 8.89 -5.69 -5.40
N GLY A 18 8.22 -4.62 -4.97
CA GLY A 18 6.77 -4.46 -5.15
C GLY A 18 6.29 -3.06 -4.81
N PHE A 19 4.99 -2.84 -5.02
CA PHE A 19 4.32 -1.55 -4.84
C PHE A 19 3.16 -1.70 -3.87
N ILE A 20 3.05 -0.82 -2.87
CA ILE A 20 1.91 -0.73 -1.97
C ILE A 20 0.79 -0.01 -2.71
N ASP A 21 -0.27 -0.74 -3.02
CA ASP A 21 -1.52 -0.16 -3.48
C ASP A 21 -2.53 -0.04 -2.32
N GLY A 22 -2.97 1.18 -2.08
CA GLY A 22 -3.97 1.54 -1.08
C GLY A 22 -5.36 1.62 -1.69
N SER A 23 -5.82 0.53 -2.32
CA SER A 23 -7.12 0.49 -3.00
C SER A 23 -8.29 0.63 -2.02
N LYS A 24 -9.13 1.65 -2.26
CA LYS A 24 -10.34 1.92 -1.47
C LYS A 24 -11.56 1.41 -2.22
N PHE A 25 -12.17 0.36 -1.70
CA PHE A 25 -13.42 -0.17 -2.25
C PHE A 25 -14.60 0.49 -1.57
N GLU A 26 -15.41 1.23 -2.34
CA GLU A 26 -16.65 1.79 -1.83
C GLU A 26 -17.64 0.67 -1.48
N THR A 27 -18.34 0.85 -0.37
CA THR A 27 -19.33 -0.11 0.12
C THR A 27 -20.60 0.61 0.52
N CYS A 28 -21.72 -0.12 0.47
CA CYS A 28 -22.95 0.34 1.09
C CYS A 28 -22.74 0.52 2.61
N ARG A 29 -23.57 1.37 3.24
CA ARG A 29 -23.59 1.52 4.69
C ARG A 29 -23.85 0.17 5.35
N ILE A 30 -22.82 -0.41 5.97
CA ILE A 30 -22.97 -1.62 6.79
C ILE A 30 -23.77 -1.22 8.03
N THR A 31 -25.03 -1.65 8.08
CA THR A 31 -25.88 -1.44 9.26
C THR A 31 -25.80 -2.71 10.09
N GLN A 32 -25.07 -2.67 11.21
CA GLN A 32 -25.10 -3.77 12.17
C GLN A 32 -26.50 -3.81 12.81
N LYS A 33 -27.24 -4.91 12.61
CA LYS A 33 -28.48 -5.16 13.36
C LYS A 33 -28.09 -5.42 14.81
N ARG A 34 -28.70 -4.67 15.75
CA ARG A 34 -28.44 -4.75 17.21
C ARG A 34 -28.55 -6.15 17.81
N GLU A 35 -29.24 -7.08 17.13
CA GLU A 35 -29.39 -8.47 17.57
C GLU A 35 -28.22 -9.40 17.21
N ARG A 36 -27.28 -8.97 16.34
CA ARG A 36 -26.07 -9.73 15.99
C ARG A 36 -24.82 -9.23 16.73
N VAL A 37 -24.99 -8.71 17.94
CA VAL A 37 -23.89 -8.39 18.85
C VAL A 37 -23.38 -9.72 19.43
N ALA A 38 -22.65 -10.48 18.62
CA ALA A 38 -21.53 -11.20 19.18
C ALA A 38 -20.59 -10.09 19.69
N SER A 39 -20.39 -10.02 21.00
CA SER A 39 -19.66 -8.99 21.75
C SER A 39 -18.20 -8.75 21.30
N SER A 40 -17.76 -9.41 20.23
CA SER A 40 -16.41 -9.44 19.68
C SER A 40 -16.23 -8.64 18.39
N PHE A 41 -17.29 -8.17 17.72
CA PHE A 41 -17.15 -7.33 16.52
C PHE A 41 -17.35 -5.85 16.83
N ALA A 42 -16.26 -5.08 16.73
CA ALA A 42 -16.29 -3.61 16.79
C ALA A 42 -17.31 -3.05 15.78
N ASP A 43 -17.77 -1.81 16.02
CA ASP A 43 -18.69 -1.09 15.14
C ASP A 43 -18.06 -0.91 13.75
N LEU A 44 -18.29 -1.91 12.89
CA LEU A 44 -17.77 -2.00 11.53
C LEU A 44 -18.22 -0.78 10.71
N GLN A 45 -19.35 -0.18 11.06
CA GLN A 45 -19.82 1.04 10.42
C GLN A 45 -18.85 2.20 10.64
N ARG A 46 -18.37 2.39 11.88
CA ARG A 46 -17.39 3.43 12.23
C ARG A 46 -16.01 3.13 11.66
N LEU A 47 -15.63 1.86 11.61
CA LEU A 47 -14.32 1.42 11.15
C LEU A 47 -14.07 1.69 9.65
N ILE A 48 -15.11 1.55 8.83
CA ILE A 48 -15.03 1.70 7.37
C ILE A 48 -15.47 3.09 6.89
N TYR A 49 -15.96 3.97 7.76
CA TYR A 49 -16.42 5.28 7.33
C TYR A 49 -15.26 6.24 7.10
N SER A 50 -15.08 6.69 5.86
CA SER A 50 -14.10 7.72 5.50
C SER A 50 -14.74 9.10 5.63
N GLY A 51 -14.37 9.85 6.66
CA GLY A 51 -14.86 11.22 6.88
C GLY A 51 -14.51 12.17 5.73
N HIS A 52 -13.34 12.01 5.11
CA HIS A 52 -12.90 12.84 3.98
C HIS A 52 -13.74 12.62 2.72
N LYS A 53 -14.12 11.37 2.40
CA LYS A 53 -14.98 11.04 1.25
C LYS A 53 -16.47 11.07 1.57
N ARG A 54 -16.83 11.18 2.86
CA ARG A 54 -18.19 11.07 3.41
C ARG A 54 -18.90 9.78 2.98
N ARG A 55 -18.14 8.70 2.74
CA ARG A 55 -18.62 7.39 2.26
C ARG A 55 -18.00 6.24 3.07
N HIS A 56 -18.66 5.08 3.06
CA HIS A 56 -18.14 3.84 3.62
C HIS A 56 -17.18 3.19 2.62
N CYS A 57 -15.92 3.03 2.99
CA CYS A 57 -14.87 2.47 2.17
C CYS A 57 -14.10 1.41 2.95
N LEU A 58 -13.88 0.25 2.35
CA LEU A 58 -12.89 -0.70 2.84
C LEU A 58 -11.53 -0.29 2.27
N ASN A 59 -10.58 0.04 3.16
CA ASN A 59 -9.22 0.40 2.78
C ASN A 59 -8.37 -0.86 2.72
N PHE A 60 -8.25 -1.49 1.56
CA PHE A 60 -7.32 -2.60 1.41
C PHE A 60 -5.94 -2.03 1.13
N GLN A 61 -4.93 -2.60 1.78
CA GLN A 61 -3.55 -2.39 1.38
C GLN A 61 -3.06 -3.70 0.81
N ALA A 62 -2.52 -3.62 -0.38
CA ALA A 62 -1.94 -4.76 -1.05
C ALA A 62 -0.53 -4.44 -1.50
N VAL A 63 0.31 -5.48 -1.55
CA VAL A 63 1.59 -5.40 -2.26
C VAL A 63 1.40 -6.05 -3.61
N THR A 64 1.57 -5.24 -4.65
CA THR A 64 1.47 -5.65 -6.04
C THR A 64 2.88 -5.87 -6.58
N ALA A 65 3.10 -7.04 -7.17
CA ALA A 65 4.31 -7.36 -7.90
C ALA A 65 4.37 -6.55 -9.22
N PRO A 66 5.57 -6.34 -9.80
CA PRO A 66 5.75 -5.63 -11.06
C PRO A 66 4.96 -6.17 -12.26
N ASP A 67 4.51 -7.43 -12.22
CA ASP A 67 3.67 -8.05 -13.26
C ASP A 67 2.18 -7.71 -13.09
N GLY A 68 1.82 -6.90 -12.09
CA GLY A 68 0.44 -6.54 -11.77
C GLY A 68 -0.28 -7.57 -10.91
N LEU A 69 0.40 -8.67 -10.51
CA LEU A 69 -0.19 -9.64 -9.59
C LEU A 69 -0.18 -9.09 -8.17
N CYS A 70 -1.35 -9.07 -7.54
CA CYS A 70 -1.47 -8.73 -6.14
C CYS A 70 -1.02 -9.92 -5.28
N GLU A 71 0.13 -9.80 -4.61
CA GLU A 71 0.72 -10.91 -3.86
C GLU A 71 0.15 -11.05 -2.45
N HIS A 72 -0.28 -9.96 -1.83
CA HIS A 72 -0.76 -10.01 -0.46
C HIS A 72 -1.79 -8.94 -0.18
N PHE A 73 -2.89 -9.33 0.47
CA PHE A 73 -3.97 -8.45 0.89
C PHE A 73 -3.98 -8.31 2.40
N TRP A 74 -3.83 -7.08 2.88
CA TRP A 74 -4.13 -6.74 4.25
C TRP A 74 -5.46 -5.98 4.34
N GLY A 75 -6.36 -6.49 5.19
CA GLY A 75 -7.71 -5.96 5.36
C GLY A 75 -7.79 -4.56 5.97
N ALA A 76 -9.00 -4.00 5.92
CA ALA A 76 -9.44 -2.61 6.13
C ALA A 76 -8.86 -1.77 7.29
N VAL A 77 -8.11 -2.35 8.23
CA VAL A 77 -7.90 -1.78 9.57
C VAL A 77 -6.42 -1.65 9.95
N GLN A 78 -5.54 -2.52 9.44
CA GLN A 78 -4.17 -2.67 9.94
C GLN A 78 -3.19 -3.06 8.82
N GLY A 79 -3.36 -2.49 7.63
CA GLY A 79 -2.65 -2.97 6.46
C GLY A 79 -1.13 -2.82 6.56
N LEU A 80 -0.67 -1.60 6.84
CA LEU A 80 0.76 -1.30 7.01
C LEU A 80 1.36 -2.04 8.20
N SER A 81 0.72 -2.02 9.37
CA SER A 81 1.28 -2.67 10.57
C SER A 81 1.42 -4.18 10.42
N LYS A 82 0.52 -4.82 9.67
CA LYS A 82 0.63 -6.25 9.38
C LYS A 82 1.66 -6.56 8.28
N LEU A 83 1.85 -5.66 7.31
CA LEU A 83 2.93 -5.76 6.33
C LEU A 83 4.29 -5.67 7.03
N GLU A 84 4.48 -4.70 7.92
CA GLU A 84 5.70 -4.58 8.71
C GLU A 84 5.97 -5.84 9.53
N ALA A 85 4.98 -6.33 10.29
CA ALA A 85 5.12 -7.57 11.06
C ALA A 85 5.46 -8.79 10.17
N TYR A 86 4.92 -8.86 8.95
CA TYR A 86 5.21 -9.92 7.99
C TYR A 86 6.65 -9.85 7.47
N LEU A 87 7.14 -8.65 7.19
CA LEU A 87 8.50 -8.40 6.70
C LEU A 87 9.52 -8.59 7.82
N ASP A 88 9.26 -8.09 9.02
CA ASP A 88 10.10 -8.29 10.21
C ASP A 88 10.29 -9.77 10.52
N ALA A 89 9.21 -10.57 10.47
CA ALA A 89 9.27 -12.01 10.69
C ALA A 89 10.11 -12.75 9.62
N ARG A 90 10.41 -12.11 8.49
CA ARG A 90 11.22 -12.64 7.37
C ARG A 90 12.36 -11.71 7.02
N ARG A 91 12.89 -10.98 8.01
CA ARG A 91 13.94 -10.00 7.83
C ARG A 91 15.12 -10.53 7.04
N ASP A 92 15.51 -11.79 7.23
CA ASP A 92 16.65 -12.38 6.51
C ASP A 92 16.42 -12.55 5.00
N LEU A 93 15.16 -12.58 4.56
CA LEU A 93 14.79 -12.67 3.14
C LEU A 93 14.59 -11.28 2.52
N PHE A 94 14.13 -10.30 3.30
CA PHE A 94 13.72 -8.97 2.81
C PHE A 94 14.66 -7.83 3.21
N ARG A 95 15.72 -8.07 3.99
CA ARG A 95 16.65 -7.03 4.51
C ARG A 95 17.16 -6.08 3.45
N ASP A 96 17.46 -6.61 2.27
CA ASP A 96 18.03 -5.84 1.16
C ASP A 96 16.96 -5.33 0.19
N PHE A 97 15.67 -5.44 0.54
CA PHE A 97 14.55 -5.13 -0.32
C PHE A 97 13.56 -4.14 0.31
N LEU A 98 12.97 -3.29 -0.51
CA LEU A 98 12.00 -2.27 -0.12
C LEU A 98 10.71 -2.37 -0.95
N VAL A 99 9.61 -1.93 -0.38
CA VAL A 99 8.34 -1.77 -1.11
C VAL A 99 8.15 -0.29 -1.40
N TYR A 100 7.78 0.06 -2.63
CA TYR A 100 7.45 1.45 -2.95
C TYR A 100 6.01 1.77 -2.56
N GLY A 101 5.77 2.89 -1.90
CA GLY A 101 4.42 3.29 -1.48
C GLY A 101 4.13 4.78 -1.69
N ASP A 102 2.85 5.12 -1.63
CA ASP A 102 2.40 6.51 -1.63
C ASP A 102 3.03 7.29 -0.45
N PRO A 103 3.43 8.56 -0.64
CA PRO A 103 3.98 9.42 0.42
C PRO A 103 3.07 9.59 1.65
N ALA A 104 1.76 9.33 1.53
CA ALA A 104 0.83 9.34 2.64
C ALA A 104 0.93 8.12 3.56
N ASN A 105 1.68 7.07 3.17
CA ASN A 105 1.90 5.89 4.02
C ASN A 105 2.86 6.16 5.19
N GLY A 106 3.58 7.29 5.18
CA GLY A 106 4.59 7.61 6.18
C GLY A 106 5.95 6.97 5.89
N VAL A 107 6.90 7.22 6.79
CA VAL A 107 8.26 6.66 6.71
C VAL A 107 8.31 5.42 7.59
N LEU A 108 8.45 4.25 6.98
CA LEU A 108 8.56 2.94 7.64
C LEU A 108 9.83 2.23 7.16
N GLU A 109 10.45 1.37 7.97
CA GLU A 109 11.77 0.74 7.69
C GLU A 109 11.78 0.02 6.34
N TRP A 110 10.64 -0.56 5.97
CA TRP A 110 10.48 -1.40 4.79
C TRP A 110 9.92 -0.65 3.57
N ILE A 111 9.55 0.62 3.71
CA ILE A 111 8.79 1.37 2.70
C ILE A 111 9.62 2.54 2.18
N CYS A 112 9.83 2.54 0.88
CA CYS A 112 10.32 3.71 0.15
C CYS A 112 9.13 4.50 -0.37
N SER A 113 9.02 5.78 -0.01
CA SER A 113 7.96 6.65 -0.52
C SER A 113 8.50 7.72 -1.44
N GLY A 114 7.69 8.15 -2.41
CA GLY A 114 8.00 9.31 -3.24
C GLY A 114 8.20 10.61 -2.43
N TYR A 115 8.83 11.60 -3.05
CA TYR A 115 9.03 12.90 -2.41
C TYR A 115 7.74 13.72 -2.42
N LYS A 116 7.42 14.39 -1.31
CA LYS A 116 6.24 15.26 -1.16
C LYS A 116 6.66 16.68 -0.76
N GLY A 117 6.08 17.68 -1.42
CA GLY A 117 6.34 19.10 -1.12
C GLY A 117 6.09 19.98 -2.34
N SER A 118 5.99 21.30 -2.13
CA SER A 118 5.90 22.29 -3.21
C SER A 118 7.25 22.64 -3.84
N ASP A 119 8.36 22.28 -3.16
CA ASP A 119 9.73 22.62 -3.54
C ASP A 119 10.47 21.37 -4.04
N LEU A 120 9.89 20.71 -5.04
CA LEU A 120 10.47 19.53 -5.67
C LEU A 120 11.38 19.98 -6.82
N ASP A 121 12.67 19.77 -6.62
CA ASP A 121 13.69 19.92 -7.66
C ASP A 121 13.46 18.92 -8.81
N ASP A 122 13.98 19.22 -10.00
CA ASP A 122 13.70 18.48 -11.24
C ASP A 122 13.97 16.97 -11.09
N ARG A 123 15.04 16.60 -10.40
CA ARG A 123 15.42 15.20 -10.13
C ARG A 123 14.38 14.45 -9.27
N ARG A 124 13.75 15.14 -8.33
CA ARG A 124 12.73 14.53 -7.45
C ARG A 124 11.41 14.35 -8.19
N ASN A 125 11.08 15.27 -9.09
CA ASN A 125 9.93 15.14 -9.98
C ASN A 125 10.13 13.98 -10.98
N GLU A 126 11.32 13.85 -11.53
CA GLU A 126 11.67 12.75 -12.43
C GLU A 126 11.60 11.39 -11.72
N PHE A 127 12.14 11.31 -10.49
CA PHE A 127 12.01 10.11 -9.65
C PHE A 127 10.55 9.73 -9.42
N ASN A 128 9.72 10.66 -8.93
CA ASN A 128 8.30 10.41 -8.69
C ASN A 128 7.56 9.99 -9.97
N SER A 129 7.89 10.62 -11.10
CA SER A 129 7.27 10.33 -12.40
C SER A 129 7.65 8.96 -12.95
N SER A 130 8.89 8.54 -12.76
CA SER A 130 9.38 7.21 -13.15
C SER A 130 8.75 6.13 -12.26
N MET A 131 8.88 6.28 -10.94
CA MET A 131 8.40 5.30 -9.97
C MET A 131 6.87 5.13 -9.96
N GLY A 132 6.11 6.21 -10.22
CA GLY A 132 4.65 6.19 -10.26
C GLY A 132 4.04 5.50 -11.47
N LYS A 133 4.81 5.29 -12.56
CA LYS A 133 4.32 4.62 -13.78
C LYS A 133 4.48 3.10 -13.74
N LEU A 134 5.50 2.61 -13.03
CA LEU A 134 5.85 1.20 -12.92
C LEU A 134 4.68 0.25 -12.51
N PRO A 135 3.75 0.63 -11.61
CA PRO A 135 2.63 -0.24 -11.24
C PRO A 135 1.59 -0.41 -12.36
N ASN A 136 1.49 0.57 -13.27
CA ASN A 136 0.43 0.68 -14.27
C ASN A 136 0.87 0.27 -15.68
N ASP A 137 2.17 0.14 -15.93
CA ASP A 137 2.74 -0.29 -17.21
C ASP A 137 2.65 -1.83 -17.38
N GLY A 138 1.44 -2.35 -17.21
CA GLY A 138 1.01 -3.70 -17.52
C GLY A 138 0.33 -3.75 -18.88
N ASN A 139 1.05 -3.42 -19.95
CA ASN A 139 0.79 -3.89 -21.32
C ASN A 139 2.05 -3.74 -22.19
#